data_AF-A0A9W7B838-F1
#
_entry.id   AF-A0A9W7B838-F1
#
_cell.length_a   1.000
_cell.length_b   1.000
_cell.length_c   1.000
_cell.angle_alpha   90.00
_cell.angle_beta   90.00
_cell.angle_gamma   90.00
#
_symmetry.space_group_name_H-M   'P 1'
#
loop_
_entity.id
_entity.type
_entity.pdbx_description
1 polymer ?
#
loop_
_entity_poly.entity_id
_entity_poly.type
_entity_poly.pdbx_seq_one_letter_code
_entity_poly.pdbx_strand_id
1 'polypeptide(L)'
;MATAAFVLTGALLTLSSLSSLLYYKLRNKTSAKATLRKGLSHHDFPAQSLLASTTSSLSSPRLRNITLLSLFSTYLLRSIGILPTKLRTGKVHFLETVMGFYLTSWLLYYRFYVIESPQLSYIRTFYNVQISLRARLNRNFYPFPFLTSTHSQTVLCTVLADSMWMLLRPLMWREESFKSWDGNTFTLDYYTSPLPTPKPPSTPILLLLYGIGGTRNDHYIKRLTLAAEARGWRTVVFSYWRLDWMETRDMENAMKRIREKYPEAPLSCVACSAGAHVLIPYLSKMGSSSPFICCVSISGCLDFERTYKFVSMTQNGSYRLMLNRCMRRCVSRHHERDVNSTLTREERIGLER
;
A
#
# COMPACT_ATOMS: atom_id res chain seq x y z
N MET A 1 9.10 26.73 -14.42
CA MET A 1 10.12 25.93 -15.13
C MET A 1 11.19 25.35 -14.20
N ALA A 2 11.74 26.11 -13.24
CA ALA A 2 12.74 25.60 -12.28
C ALA A 2 12.23 24.48 -11.33
N THR A 3 10.96 24.53 -10.90
CA THR A 3 10.30 23.47 -10.11
C THR A 3 10.09 22.18 -10.90
N ALA A 4 9.76 22.29 -12.19
CA ALA A 4 9.66 21.14 -13.09
C ALA A 4 11.04 20.51 -13.33
N ALA A 5 12.09 21.33 -13.51
CA ALA A 5 13.46 20.85 -13.67
C ALA A 5 13.97 20.14 -12.40
N PHE A 6 13.70 20.66 -11.20
CA PHE A 6 14.15 20.04 -9.94
C PHE A 6 13.49 18.68 -9.68
N VAL A 7 12.19 18.56 -9.97
CA VAL A 7 11.45 17.29 -9.86
C VAL A 7 11.78 16.33 -11.00
N LEU A 8 12.00 16.82 -12.23
CA LEU A 8 12.54 15.99 -13.31
C LEU A 8 13.93 15.47 -12.93
N THR A 9 14.79 16.28 -12.33
CA THR A 9 16.16 15.87 -11.95
C THR A 9 16.12 14.85 -10.81
N GLY A 10 15.26 15.05 -9.80
CA GLY A 10 15.04 14.05 -8.74
C GLY A 10 14.41 12.75 -9.26
N ALA A 11 13.42 12.84 -10.15
CA ALA A 11 12.80 11.69 -10.81
C ALA A 11 13.78 10.99 -11.76
N LEU A 12 14.62 11.74 -12.49
CA LEU A 12 15.68 11.24 -13.36
C LEU A 12 16.84 10.66 -12.57
N LEU A 13 17.12 11.11 -11.34
CA LEU A 13 18.09 10.50 -10.43
C LEU A 13 17.57 9.17 -9.87
N THR A 14 16.27 9.08 -9.55
CA THR A 14 15.63 7.81 -9.19
C THR A 14 15.47 6.87 -10.39
N LEU A 15 15.21 7.40 -11.58
CA LEU A 15 15.11 6.63 -12.83
C LEU A 15 16.49 6.24 -13.37
N SER A 16 17.55 7.02 -13.12
CA SER A 16 18.92 6.70 -13.52
C SER A 16 19.58 5.69 -12.59
N SER A 17 19.28 5.74 -11.30
CA SER A 17 19.66 4.66 -10.37
C SER A 17 18.90 3.37 -10.66
N LEU A 18 17.61 3.45 -11.01
CA LEU A 18 16.85 2.31 -11.52
C LEU A 18 17.34 1.83 -12.89
N SER A 19 17.65 2.72 -13.85
CA SER A 19 18.10 2.35 -15.19
C SER A 19 19.50 1.76 -15.17
N SER A 20 20.37 2.21 -14.27
CA SER A 20 21.69 1.62 -14.02
C SER A 20 21.56 0.21 -13.41
N LEU A 21 20.63 0.02 -12.47
CA LEU A 21 20.29 -1.32 -11.96
C LEU A 21 19.64 -2.22 -13.02
N LEU A 22 18.76 -1.66 -13.86
CA LEU A 22 18.09 -2.34 -14.97
C LEU A 22 19.11 -2.77 -16.03
N TYR A 23 20.00 -1.86 -16.43
CA TYR A 23 21.04 -2.07 -17.43
C TYR A 23 22.06 -3.11 -16.96
N TYR A 24 22.48 -3.04 -15.69
CA TYR A 24 23.39 -4.01 -15.09
C TYR A 24 22.79 -5.43 -14.99
N LYS A 25 21.47 -5.56 -14.74
CA LYS A 25 20.78 -6.86 -14.67
C LYS A 25 20.33 -7.40 -16.03
N LEU A 26 19.94 -6.53 -16.97
CA LEU A 26 19.50 -6.91 -18.32
C LEU A 26 20.64 -7.47 -19.16
N ARG A 27 21.90 -7.13 -18.85
CA ARG A 27 23.08 -7.71 -19.49
C ARG A 27 23.25 -9.21 -19.21
N ASN A 28 22.63 -9.76 -18.14
CA ASN A 28 23.04 -11.06 -17.62
C ASN A 28 22.07 -12.24 -17.73
N LYS A 29 20.80 -12.12 -18.15
CA LYS A 29 19.94 -13.33 -18.32
C LYS A 29 18.87 -13.20 -19.41
N THR A 30 18.97 -14.07 -20.42
CA THR A 30 17.94 -14.39 -21.43
C THR A 30 16.58 -14.81 -20.83
N SER A 31 16.57 -15.33 -19.60
CA SER A 31 15.36 -15.75 -18.87
C SER A 31 14.44 -14.58 -18.46
N ALA A 32 14.97 -13.36 -18.26
CA ALA A 32 14.18 -12.22 -17.79
C ALA A 32 13.15 -11.74 -18.83
N LYS A 33 13.43 -11.88 -20.13
CA LYS A 33 12.50 -11.48 -21.21
C LYS A 33 11.23 -12.33 -21.25
N ALA A 34 11.29 -13.61 -20.88
CA ALA A 34 10.14 -14.51 -20.86
C ALA A 34 9.23 -14.25 -19.65
N THR A 35 9.82 -13.99 -18.47
CA THR A 35 9.08 -13.60 -17.26
C THR A 35 8.45 -12.21 -17.40
N LEU A 36 9.13 -11.26 -18.08
CA LEU A 36 8.53 -9.97 -18.44
C LEU A 36 7.32 -10.16 -19.37
N ARG A 37 7.41 -10.99 -20.43
CA ARG A 37 6.29 -11.20 -21.37
C ARG A 37 5.05 -11.84 -20.72
N LYS A 38 5.22 -12.80 -19.80
CA LYS A 38 4.11 -13.42 -19.06
C LYS A 38 3.59 -12.56 -17.89
N GLY A 39 4.42 -11.70 -17.30
CA GLY A 39 4.01 -10.78 -16.24
C GLY A 39 3.38 -9.48 -16.75
N LEU A 40 3.71 -9.07 -17.98
CA LEU A 40 3.19 -7.86 -18.63
C LEU A 40 1.79 -8.07 -19.23
N SER A 41 1.36 -9.30 -19.56
CA SER A 41 0.05 -9.52 -20.18
C SER A 41 -1.14 -9.24 -19.24
N HIS A 42 -0.90 -8.99 -17.95
CA HIS A 42 -1.95 -8.70 -16.96
C HIS A 42 -1.88 -7.30 -16.33
N HIS A 43 -0.89 -6.46 -16.64
CA HIS A 43 -0.71 -5.18 -15.93
C HIS A 43 -0.13 -4.04 -16.79
N ASP A 44 -1.02 -3.25 -17.42
CA ASP A 44 -0.72 -1.91 -18.00
C ASP A 44 -0.56 -0.81 -16.91
N PHE A 45 -0.12 -1.18 -15.72
CA PHE A 45 -0.23 -0.36 -14.50
C PHE A 45 0.85 0.74 -14.29
N PRO A 46 2.12 0.62 -14.72
CA PRO A 46 3.17 1.45 -14.11
C PRO A 46 3.26 2.87 -14.68
N ALA A 47 3.12 3.09 -16.00
CA ALA A 47 3.49 4.37 -16.60
C ALA A 47 2.45 5.48 -16.36
N GLN A 48 1.17 5.21 -16.66
CA GLN A 48 0.12 6.23 -16.58
C GLN A 48 -0.20 6.64 -15.13
N SER A 49 -0.20 5.68 -14.19
CA SER A 49 -0.47 5.95 -12.77
C SER A 49 0.69 6.72 -12.13
N LEU A 50 1.93 6.36 -12.47
CA LEU A 50 3.13 7.07 -12.03
C LEU A 50 3.13 8.51 -12.55
N LEU A 51 2.90 8.71 -13.85
CA LEU A 51 2.82 10.04 -14.47
C LEU A 51 1.69 10.88 -13.88
N ALA A 52 0.51 10.31 -13.64
CA ALA A 52 -0.60 11.01 -12.99
C ALA A 52 -0.29 11.38 -11.53
N SER A 53 0.41 10.50 -10.79
CA SER A 53 0.79 10.75 -9.39
C SER A 53 1.89 11.82 -9.25
N THR A 54 2.86 11.87 -10.16
CA THR A 54 3.92 12.88 -10.18
C THR A 54 3.41 14.23 -10.67
N THR A 55 2.56 14.26 -11.70
CA THR A 55 1.93 15.50 -12.21
C THR A 55 0.94 16.11 -11.20
N SER A 56 0.16 15.30 -10.49
CA SER A 56 -0.73 15.79 -9.41
C SER A 56 0.04 16.29 -8.18
N SER A 57 1.21 15.71 -7.88
CA SER A 57 2.09 16.26 -6.85
C SER A 57 2.62 17.65 -7.24
N LEU A 58 2.94 17.83 -8.54
CA LEU A 58 3.45 19.10 -9.11
C LEU A 58 2.38 20.21 -9.24
N SER A 59 1.09 19.86 -9.34
CA SER A 59 -0.02 20.82 -9.48
C SER A 59 -0.68 21.20 -8.14
N SER A 60 -0.10 20.80 -7.01
CA SER A 60 -0.64 21.08 -5.68
C SER A 60 -0.85 22.59 -5.45
N PRO A 61 -2.08 23.02 -5.08
CA PRO A 61 -2.37 24.42 -4.73
C PRO A 61 -1.42 24.96 -3.65
N ARG A 62 -0.91 24.08 -2.77
CA ARG A 62 -0.01 24.45 -1.68
C ARG A 62 1.39 24.79 -2.17
N LEU A 63 1.95 23.99 -3.08
CA LEU A 63 3.25 24.30 -3.71
C LEU A 63 3.18 25.57 -4.55
N ARG A 64 2.05 25.79 -5.22
CA ARG A 64 1.77 27.04 -5.93
C ARG A 64 1.78 28.23 -4.98
N ASN A 65 1.10 28.14 -3.84
CA ASN A 65 1.05 29.22 -2.85
C ASN A 65 2.43 29.51 -2.23
N ILE A 66 3.24 28.48 -1.94
CA ILE A 66 4.63 28.66 -1.48
C ILE A 66 5.47 29.39 -2.53
N THR A 67 5.30 29.04 -3.81
CA THR A 67 5.99 29.70 -4.92
C THR A 67 5.57 31.17 -5.05
N LEU A 68 4.27 31.46 -5.00
CA LEU A 68 3.75 32.84 -5.06
C LEU A 68 4.21 33.68 -3.87
N LEU A 69 4.17 33.12 -2.65
CA LEU A 69 4.68 33.78 -1.45
C LEU A 69 6.17 34.10 -1.56
N SER A 70 6.96 33.19 -2.14
CA SER A 70 8.40 33.38 -2.33
C SER A 70 8.71 34.49 -3.34
N LEU A 71 7.95 34.55 -4.42
CA LEU A 71 8.04 35.61 -5.42
C LEU A 71 7.63 36.97 -4.83
N PHE A 72 6.49 37.01 -4.12
CA PHE A 72 6.00 38.22 -3.45
C PHE A 72 6.99 38.72 -2.40
N SER A 73 7.49 37.83 -1.54
CA SER A 73 8.47 38.18 -0.48
C SER A 73 9.76 38.73 -1.09
N THR A 74 10.23 38.13 -2.18
CA THR A 74 11.42 38.60 -2.90
C THR A 74 11.20 39.99 -3.51
N TYR A 75 10.03 40.22 -4.12
CA TYR A 75 9.68 41.51 -4.70
C TYR A 75 9.58 42.59 -3.62
N LEU A 76 8.82 42.32 -2.54
CA LEU A 76 8.61 43.22 -1.42
C LEU A 76 9.93 43.61 -0.73
N LEU A 77 10.80 42.64 -0.50
CA LEU A 77 12.09 42.90 0.15
C LEU A 77 13.05 43.73 -0.70
N ARG A 78 12.99 43.58 -2.03
CA ARG A 78 13.77 44.39 -2.95
C ARG A 78 13.18 45.80 -3.13
N SER A 79 11.86 45.97 -2.99
CA SER A 79 11.19 47.26 -3.12
C SER A 79 11.31 48.14 -1.86
N ILE A 80 11.25 47.56 -0.66
CA ILE A 80 11.33 48.34 0.61
C ILE A 80 12.78 48.65 1.01
N GLY A 81 13.78 48.00 0.41
CA GLY A 81 15.19 48.39 0.59
C GLY A 81 15.81 48.09 1.96
N ILE A 82 15.17 47.22 2.77
CA ILE A 82 15.55 46.83 4.14
C ILE A 82 16.73 45.83 4.19
N LEU A 83 17.13 45.26 3.06
CA LEU A 83 18.20 44.25 2.98
C LEU A 83 19.61 44.86 2.92
N PRO A 84 20.65 44.12 3.36
CA PRO A 84 22.05 44.50 3.17
C PRO A 84 22.33 44.81 1.71
N THR A 85 23.14 45.83 1.44
CA THR A 85 23.45 46.33 0.08
C THR A 85 23.79 45.22 -0.91
N LYS A 86 24.46 44.13 -0.50
CA LYS A 86 24.76 42.95 -1.34
C LYS A 86 23.55 42.26 -2.00
N LEU A 87 22.39 42.24 -1.35
CA LEU A 87 21.14 41.65 -1.87
C LEU A 87 20.31 42.64 -2.71
N ARG A 88 20.60 43.94 -2.57
CA ARG A 88 19.96 45.05 -3.28
C ARG A 88 20.72 45.44 -4.56
N THR A 89 22.05 45.44 -4.53
CA THR A 89 22.94 45.85 -5.63
C THR A 89 23.59 44.62 -6.26
N GLY A 90 22.87 43.97 -7.18
CA GLY A 90 23.41 43.23 -8.33
C GLY A 90 24.27 41.96 -8.11
N LYS A 91 24.79 41.66 -6.91
CA LYS A 91 25.68 40.48 -6.71
C LYS A 91 24.93 39.17 -6.46
N VAL A 92 23.71 39.24 -5.94
CA VAL A 92 22.84 38.07 -5.72
C VAL A 92 21.71 38.11 -6.74
N HIS A 93 21.63 37.09 -7.59
CA HIS A 93 20.64 37.03 -8.66
C HIS A 93 19.22 36.98 -8.08
N PHE A 94 18.25 37.61 -8.76
CA PHE A 94 16.83 37.58 -8.33
C PHE A 94 16.34 36.17 -8.04
N LEU A 95 16.73 35.21 -8.90
CA LEU A 95 16.42 33.80 -8.71
C LEU A 95 16.96 33.26 -7.38
N GLU A 96 18.16 33.60 -6.96
CA GLU A 96 18.75 33.10 -5.71
C GLU A 96 17.96 33.56 -4.48
N THR A 97 17.48 34.81 -4.51
CA THR A 97 16.61 35.32 -3.44
C THR A 97 15.26 34.60 -3.42
N VAL A 98 14.64 34.40 -4.59
CA VAL A 98 13.40 33.60 -4.71
C VAL A 98 13.60 32.18 -4.20
N MET A 99 14.72 31.55 -4.55
CA MET A 99 15.05 30.19 -4.13
C MET A 99 15.29 30.11 -2.62
N GLY A 100 15.92 31.12 -2.01
CA GLY A 100 16.09 31.20 -0.55
C GLY A 100 14.75 31.28 0.19
N PHE A 101 13.83 32.15 -0.26
CA PHE A 101 12.48 32.23 0.31
C PHE A 101 11.67 30.97 0.09
N TYR A 102 11.79 30.37 -1.10
CA TYR A 102 11.13 29.11 -1.41
C TYR A 102 11.61 27.99 -0.50
N LEU A 103 12.92 27.79 -0.37
CA LEU A 103 13.49 26.76 0.49
C LEU A 103 13.09 26.96 1.95
N THR A 104 13.15 28.20 2.45
CA THR A 104 12.77 28.52 3.82
C THR A 104 11.28 28.25 4.07
N SER A 105 10.42 28.76 3.20
CA SER A 105 8.96 28.56 3.29
C SER A 105 8.60 27.08 3.16
N TRP A 106 9.31 26.35 2.30
CA TRP A 106 9.16 24.92 2.13
C TRP A 106 9.58 24.13 3.37
N LEU A 107 10.73 24.46 3.99
CA LEU A 107 11.20 23.82 5.21
C LEU A 107 10.24 24.06 6.38
N LEU A 108 9.72 25.29 6.51
CA LEU A 108 8.70 25.63 7.50
C LEU A 108 7.40 24.84 7.25
N TYR A 109 6.89 24.85 6.01
CA TYR A 109 5.72 24.07 5.62
C TYR A 109 5.92 22.58 5.90
N TYR A 110 7.08 22.03 5.55
CA TYR A 110 7.40 20.63 5.80
C TYR A 110 7.43 20.33 7.30
N ARG A 111 8.08 21.18 8.10
CA ARG A 111 8.23 21.01 9.55
C ARG A 111 6.92 21.10 10.33
N PHE A 112 6.03 22.00 9.94
CA PHE A 112 4.82 22.31 10.70
C PHE A 112 3.55 21.67 10.13
N TYR A 113 3.53 21.30 8.85
CA TYR A 113 2.32 20.81 8.18
C TYR A 113 2.47 19.41 7.59
N VAL A 114 3.65 19.02 7.09
CA VAL A 114 3.86 17.70 6.46
C VAL A 114 4.24 16.63 7.48
N ILE A 115 5.02 17.00 8.50
CA ILE A 115 5.42 16.08 9.56
C ILE A 115 4.22 15.83 10.47
N GLU A 116 3.74 14.59 10.49
CA GLU A 116 2.59 14.17 11.28
C GLU A 116 3.05 13.39 12.51
N SER A 117 2.40 13.65 13.64
CA SER A 117 2.59 12.85 14.85
C SER A 117 1.46 11.81 14.94
N PRO A 118 1.77 10.52 15.04
CA PRO A 118 0.76 9.48 15.22
C PRO A 118 -0.06 9.73 16.49
N GLN A 119 -1.37 9.66 16.38
CA GLN A 119 -2.28 9.73 17.54
C GLN A 119 -2.58 8.32 18.04
N LEU A 120 -2.38 8.10 19.33
CA LEU A 120 -2.65 6.82 19.97
C LEU A 120 -3.98 6.83 20.70
N SER A 121 -4.85 5.91 20.31
CA SER A 121 -6.09 5.59 21.03
C SER A 121 -6.06 4.11 21.41
N TYR A 122 -6.09 3.82 22.71
CA TYR A 122 -6.11 2.46 23.22
C TYR A 122 -6.68 2.40 24.65
N ILE A 123 -7.26 1.27 25.02
CA ILE A 123 -7.68 1.00 26.40
C ILE A 123 -6.41 0.87 27.25
N ARG A 124 -6.29 1.69 28.29
CA ARG A 124 -5.10 1.69 29.15
C ARG A 124 -5.03 0.38 29.96
N THR A 125 -4.15 -0.51 29.53
CA THR A 125 -3.75 -1.72 30.25
C THR A 125 -2.23 -1.78 30.30
N PHE A 126 -1.67 -2.54 31.24
CA PHE A 126 -0.21 -2.75 31.32
C PHE A 126 0.36 -3.20 29.97
N TYR A 127 -0.27 -4.16 29.32
CA TYR A 127 0.14 -4.68 28.01
C TYR A 127 0.08 -3.61 26.92
N ASN A 128 -1.00 -2.83 26.82
CA ASN A 128 -1.14 -1.84 25.75
C ASN A 128 -0.14 -0.68 25.90
N VAL A 129 0.19 -0.29 27.14
CA VAL A 129 1.25 0.69 27.41
C VAL A 129 2.63 0.12 27.01
N GLN A 130 2.90 -1.15 27.32
CA GLN A 130 4.16 -1.78 26.90
C GLN A 130 4.28 -1.87 25.37
N ILE A 131 3.18 -2.19 24.67
CA ILE A 131 3.15 -2.21 23.21
C ILE A 131 3.44 -0.82 22.64
N SER A 132 2.79 0.23 23.14
CA SER A 132 2.97 1.59 22.61
C SER A 132 4.42 2.08 22.78
N LEU A 133 5.03 1.81 23.94
CA LEU A 133 6.42 2.17 24.22
C LEU A 133 7.41 1.39 23.34
N ARG A 134 7.24 0.06 23.24
CA ARG A 134 8.17 -0.82 22.49
C ARG A 134 8.07 -0.63 20.98
N ALA A 135 6.87 -0.45 20.45
CA ALA A 135 6.65 -0.20 19.03
C ALA A 135 7.04 1.23 18.60
N ARG A 136 7.49 2.08 19.54
CA ARG A 136 7.96 3.45 19.28
C ARG A 136 6.91 4.27 18.52
N LEU A 137 5.64 4.04 18.84
CA LEU A 137 4.50 4.62 18.11
C LEU A 137 4.30 6.12 18.40
N ASN A 138 5.17 6.75 19.18
CA ASN A 138 5.16 8.20 19.46
C ASN A 138 6.12 8.99 18.54
N ARG A 139 6.81 8.32 17.60
CA ARG A 139 7.75 8.98 16.70
C ARG A 139 7.01 9.68 15.58
N ASN A 140 7.42 10.91 15.28
CA ASN A 140 6.92 11.65 14.14
C ASN A 140 7.16 10.86 12.85
N PHE A 141 6.15 10.86 11.98
CA PHE A 141 6.26 10.38 10.62
C PHE A 141 6.81 11.51 9.74
N TYR A 142 7.85 11.19 8.97
CA TYR A 142 8.50 12.11 8.05
C TYR A 142 8.22 11.65 6.62
N PRO A 143 7.15 12.15 5.98
CA PRO A 143 6.89 11.85 4.57
C PRO A 143 8.08 12.23 3.69
N PHE A 144 8.27 11.53 2.58
CA PHE A 144 9.30 11.93 1.62
C PHE A 144 9.02 13.37 1.15
N PRO A 145 10.00 14.31 1.19
CA PRO A 145 9.74 15.73 0.96
C PRO A 145 8.92 16.01 -0.30
N PHE A 146 9.20 15.34 -1.41
CA PHE A 146 8.52 15.61 -2.69
C PHE A 146 7.19 14.85 -2.89
N LEU A 147 6.74 14.12 -1.86
CA LEU A 147 5.49 13.37 -1.84
C LEU A 147 4.66 13.74 -0.61
N THR A 148 4.17 14.97 -0.55
CA THR A 148 3.36 15.45 0.58
C THR A 148 1.88 15.05 0.50
N SER A 149 1.43 14.47 -0.62
CA SER A 149 0.06 13.96 -0.76
C SER A 149 -0.03 12.52 -0.23
N THR A 150 -0.90 12.29 0.74
CA THR A 150 -1.13 10.95 1.34
C THR A 150 -1.58 9.94 0.29
N HIS A 151 -2.48 10.33 -0.62
CA HIS A 151 -2.93 9.47 -1.72
C HIS A 151 -1.81 9.16 -2.72
N SER A 152 -1.00 10.16 -3.07
CA SER A 152 0.14 9.96 -3.98
C SER A 152 1.21 9.07 -3.34
N GLN A 153 1.44 9.19 -2.03
CA GLN A 153 2.33 8.30 -1.29
C GLN A 153 1.83 6.85 -1.37
N THR A 154 0.55 6.61 -1.11
CA THR A 154 -0.03 5.26 -1.20
C THR A 154 0.12 4.66 -2.59
N VAL A 155 -0.24 5.42 -3.64
CA VAL A 155 -0.16 4.94 -5.03
C VAL A 155 1.30 4.70 -5.43
N LEU A 156 2.18 5.66 -5.21
CA LEU A 156 3.59 5.53 -5.60
C LEU A 156 4.29 4.40 -4.85
N CYS A 157 4.12 4.31 -3.53
CA CYS A 157 4.71 3.25 -2.73
C CYS A 157 4.21 1.86 -3.17
N THR A 158 2.93 1.74 -3.53
CA THR A 158 2.36 0.51 -4.09
C THR A 158 3.02 0.15 -5.42
N VAL A 159 3.09 1.10 -6.37
CA VAL A 159 3.73 0.90 -7.69
C VAL A 159 5.21 0.53 -7.55
N LEU A 160 5.95 1.24 -6.70
CA LEU A 160 7.37 0.97 -6.45
C LEU A 160 7.57 -0.39 -5.77
N ALA A 161 6.72 -0.74 -4.81
CA ALA A 161 6.81 -2.02 -4.14
C ALA A 161 6.49 -3.16 -5.12
N ASP A 162 5.39 -3.07 -5.87
CA ASP A 162 5.00 -4.10 -6.83
C ASP A 162 6.08 -4.27 -7.92
N SER A 163 6.61 -3.18 -8.48
CA SER A 163 7.68 -3.25 -9.49
C SER A 163 8.96 -3.88 -8.94
N MET A 164 9.34 -3.57 -7.69
CA MET A 164 10.49 -4.21 -7.04
C MET A 164 10.25 -5.72 -6.87
N TRP A 165 9.04 -6.13 -6.51
CA TRP A 165 8.69 -7.54 -6.34
C TRP A 165 8.54 -8.31 -7.65
N MET A 166 8.33 -7.64 -8.79
CA MET A 166 8.45 -8.27 -10.12
C MET A 166 9.89 -8.73 -10.42
N LEU A 167 10.88 -8.08 -9.81
CA LEU A 167 12.30 -8.39 -10.01
C LEU A 167 12.83 -9.44 -9.02
N LEU A 168 12.03 -9.83 -8.04
CA LEU A 168 12.36 -10.82 -7.01
C LEU A 168 11.78 -12.20 -7.37
N ARG A 169 12.38 -13.26 -6.81
CA ARG A 169 11.85 -14.62 -6.98
C ARG A 169 10.44 -14.70 -6.38
N PRO A 170 9.48 -15.35 -7.07
CA PRO A 170 8.15 -15.55 -6.52
C PRO A 170 8.25 -16.41 -5.25
N LEU A 171 7.39 -16.11 -4.27
CA LEU A 171 7.22 -16.99 -3.13
C LEU A 171 6.47 -18.25 -3.57
N MET A 172 6.85 -19.39 -3.01
CA MET A 172 6.18 -20.65 -3.26
C MET A 172 5.06 -20.83 -2.24
N TRP A 173 3.91 -21.28 -2.73
CA TRP A 173 2.70 -21.48 -1.94
C TRP A 173 2.17 -22.88 -2.18
N ARG A 174 1.82 -23.58 -1.11
CA ARG A 174 1.01 -24.80 -1.17
C ARG A 174 -0.45 -24.42 -0.95
N GLU A 175 -1.25 -24.59 -1.99
CA GLU A 175 -2.66 -24.28 -1.98
C GLU A 175 -3.47 -25.46 -1.44
N GLU A 176 -4.39 -25.19 -0.53
CA GLU A 176 -5.34 -26.16 0.01
C GLU A 176 -6.76 -25.60 -0.17
N SER A 177 -7.55 -26.25 -1.02
CA SER A 177 -8.91 -25.81 -1.38
C SER A 177 -9.96 -26.54 -0.57
N PHE A 178 -10.96 -25.80 -0.08
CA PHE A 178 -12.04 -26.32 0.75
C PHE A 178 -13.40 -25.91 0.18
N LYS A 179 -14.42 -26.71 0.47
CA LYS A 179 -15.81 -26.35 0.16
C LYS A 179 -16.25 -25.18 1.03
N SER A 180 -16.85 -24.21 0.36
CA SER A 180 -17.51 -23.05 0.94
C SER A 180 -18.93 -23.40 1.42
N TRP A 181 -19.54 -22.51 2.21
CA TRP A 181 -20.89 -22.68 2.75
C TRP A 181 -22.02 -22.73 1.71
N ASP A 182 -21.79 -22.21 0.51
CA ASP A 182 -22.74 -22.07 -0.60
C ASP A 182 -22.43 -22.99 -1.79
N GLY A 183 -21.61 -24.01 -1.59
CA GLY A 183 -21.22 -24.97 -2.64
C GLY A 183 -20.04 -24.51 -3.51
N ASN A 184 -19.58 -23.26 -3.37
CA ASN A 184 -18.35 -22.76 -3.97
C ASN A 184 -17.09 -23.34 -3.28
N THR A 185 -15.91 -22.76 -3.55
CA THR A 185 -14.65 -23.12 -2.86
C THR A 185 -13.89 -21.89 -2.36
N PHE A 186 -13.17 -22.02 -1.25
CA PHE A 186 -12.17 -21.06 -0.80
C PHE A 186 -10.82 -21.75 -0.64
N THR A 187 -9.72 -21.00 -0.63
CA THR A 187 -8.38 -21.58 -0.56
C THR A 187 -7.55 -21.01 0.59
N LEU A 188 -6.73 -21.86 1.19
CA LEU A 188 -5.69 -21.49 2.15
C LEU A 188 -4.32 -21.73 1.53
N ASP A 189 -3.52 -20.67 1.45
CA ASP A 189 -2.19 -20.72 0.85
C ASP A 189 -1.12 -20.74 1.92
N TYR A 190 -0.47 -21.90 2.09
CA TYR A 190 0.61 -22.08 3.03
C TYR A 190 1.94 -21.71 2.36
N TYR A 191 2.70 -20.79 2.97
CA TYR A 191 4.03 -20.45 2.47
C TYR A 191 4.98 -21.65 2.58
N THR A 192 5.70 -21.95 1.49
CA THR A 192 6.72 -22.98 1.43
C THR A 192 8.10 -22.33 1.32
N SER A 193 8.90 -22.46 2.37
CA SER A 193 10.28 -21.97 2.39
C SER A 193 11.14 -22.72 1.36
N PRO A 194 12.04 -22.04 0.62
CA PRO A 194 12.97 -22.70 -0.30
C PRO A 194 13.91 -23.70 0.38
N LEU A 195 14.19 -23.49 1.67
CA LEU A 195 14.97 -24.37 2.52
C LEU A 195 14.05 -24.92 3.61
N PRO A 196 13.24 -25.96 3.30
CA PRO A 196 12.25 -26.46 4.24
C PRO A 196 12.95 -27.06 5.46
N THR A 197 12.79 -26.37 6.60
CA THR A 197 13.16 -26.90 7.91
C THR A 197 11.90 -27.46 8.58
N PRO A 198 11.97 -28.65 9.22
CA PRO A 198 10.85 -29.16 10.01
C PRO A 198 10.46 -28.16 11.08
N LYS A 199 9.20 -27.70 11.05
CA LYS A 199 8.66 -26.77 12.05
C LYS A 199 7.90 -27.56 13.12
N PRO A 200 8.15 -27.34 14.43
CA PRO A 200 7.39 -27.96 15.52
C PRO A 200 5.88 -27.73 15.38
N PRO A 201 5.01 -28.65 15.84
CA PRO A 201 3.55 -28.46 15.78
C PRO A 201 3.08 -27.13 16.39
N SER A 202 3.67 -26.72 17.51
CA SER A 202 3.42 -25.48 18.24
C SER A 202 3.92 -24.18 17.58
N THR A 203 4.55 -24.26 16.39
CA THR A 203 5.07 -23.05 15.72
C THR A 203 3.93 -22.06 15.39
N PRO A 204 4.05 -20.78 15.77
CA PRO A 204 3.02 -19.77 15.53
C PRO A 204 2.63 -19.65 14.05
N ILE A 205 1.35 -19.37 13.80
CA ILE A 205 0.81 -19.14 12.48
C ILE A 205 0.35 -17.69 12.36
N LEU A 206 0.83 -17.02 11.32
CA LEU A 206 0.35 -15.73 10.86
C LEU A 206 -0.61 -15.93 9.69
N LEU A 207 -1.89 -15.71 9.93
CA LEU A 207 -2.91 -15.62 8.89
C LEU A 207 -2.91 -14.22 8.29
N LEU A 208 -2.88 -14.12 6.96
CA LEU A 208 -2.88 -12.86 6.22
C LEU A 208 -4.15 -12.72 5.39
N LEU A 209 -4.81 -11.57 5.50
CA LEU A 209 -5.97 -11.19 4.72
C LEU A 209 -5.61 -9.98 3.86
N TYR A 210 -5.66 -10.15 2.53
CA TYR A 210 -5.34 -9.09 1.58
C TYR A 210 -6.49 -8.11 1.38
N GLY A 211 -6.18 -6.96 0.79
CA GLY A 211 -7.15 -5.92 0.45
C GLY A 211 -7.98 -6.25 -0.79
N ILE A 212 -8.82 -5.30 -1.19
CA ILE A 212 -9.73 -5.48 -2.32
C ILE A 212 -8.96 -5.66 -3.64
N GLY A 213 -9.39 -6.64 -4.44
CA GLY A 213 -8.65 -6.98 -5.66
C GLY A 213 -7.27 -7.59 -5.41
N GLY A 214 -6.92 -7.84 -4.14
CA GLY A 214 -5.63 -8.35 -3.72
C GLY A 214 -5.47 -9.86 -3.91
N THR A 215 -4.25 -10.34 -3.74
CA THR A 215 -3.86 -11.74 -3.88
C THR A 215 -2.76 -12.11 -2.89
N ARG A 216 -2.47 -13.41 -2.75
CA ARG A 216 -1.26 -13.90 -2.06
C ARG A 216 0.06 -13.32 -2.61
N ASN A 217 0.04 -12.76 -3.82
CA ASN A 217 1.21 -12.22 -4.49
C ASN A 217 1.43 -10.73 -4.28
N ASP A 218 0.57 -10.04 -3.55
CA ASP A 218 0.71 -8.62 -3.28
C ASP A 218 1.99 -8.34 -2.47
N HIS A 219 2.64 -7.21 -2.74
CA HIS A 219 3.94 -6.87 -2.14
C HIS A 219 3.93 -6.89 -0.60
N TYR A 220 2.85 -6.42 0.03
CA TYR A 220 2.75 -6.38 1.48
C TYR A 220 2.52 -7.76 2.09
N ILE A 221 1.78 -8.65 1.41
CA ILE A 221 1.62 -10.05 1.81
C ILE A 221 2.98 -10.76 1.77
N LYS A 222 3.73 -10.58 0.67
CA LYS A 222 5.07 -11.16 0.54
C LYS A 222 6.04 -10.63 1.61
N ARG A 223 6.02 -9.32 1.89
CA ARG A 223 6.85 -8.72 2.95
C ARG A 223 6.52 -9.28 4.33
N LEU A 224 5.23 -9.36 4.68
CA LEU A 224 4.79 -9.92 5.96
C LEU A 224 5.14 -11.41 6.08
N THR A 225 5.00 -12.16 4.98
CA THR A 225 5.39 -13.58 4.91
C THR A 225 6.88 -13.77 5.20
N LEU A 226 7.75 -13.01 4.53
CA LEU A 226 9.19 -13.09 4.79
C LEU A 226 9.56 -12.64 6.21
N ALA A 227 8.89 -11.62 6.73
CA ALA A 227 9.12 -11.15 8.10
C ALA A 227 8.68 -12.19 9.16
N ALA A 228 7.63 -12.95 8.88
CA ALA A 228 7.18 -14.07 9.69
C ALA A 228 8.13 -15.26 9.58
N GLU A 229 8.55 -15.62 8.37
CA GLU A 229 9.53 -16.69 8.13
C GLU A 229 10.86 -16.41 8.84
N ALA A 230 11.35 -15.16 8.81
CA ALA A 230 12.55 -14.76 9.54
C ALA A 230 12.44 -14.93 11.07
N ARG A 231 11.22 -15.04 11.61
CA ARG A 231 10.94 -15.35 13.02
C ARG A 231 10.62 -16.83 13.25
N GLY A 232 10.75 -17.66 12.22
CA GLY A 232 10.41 -19.08 12.22
C GLY A 232 8.91 -19.35 12.09
N TRP A 233 8.05 -18.34 11.95
CA TRP A 233 6.59 -18.53 11.96
C TRP A 233 6.07 -19.15 10.66
N ARG A 234 4.94 -19.84 10.73
CA ARG A 234 4.19 -20.28 9.55
C ARG A 234 3.35 -19.12 9.03
N THR A 235 3.25 -18.98 7.71
CA THR A 235 2.35 -18.00 7.10
C THR A 235 1.29 -18.72 6.29
N VAL A 236 0.05 -18.28 6.47
CA VAL A 236 -1.11 -18.74 5.72
C VAL A 236 -1.79 -17.50 5.15
N VAL A 237 -2.15 -17.52 3.87
CA VAL A 237 -3.00 -16.48 3.26
C VAL A 237 -4.38 -17.07 3.08
N PHE A 238 -5.41 -16.36 3.54
CA PHE A 238 -6.79 -16.70 3.21
C PHE A 238 -7.13 -16.11 1.86
N SER A 239 -7.17 -16.95 0.83
CA SER A 239 -7.44 -16.52 -0.54
C SER A 239 -8.93 -16.38 -0.79
N TYR A 240 -9.46 -15.27 -0.31
CA TYR A 240 -10.84 -14.83 -0.48
C TYR A 240 -11.05 -14.10 -1.80
N TRP A 241 -11.94 -14.61 -2.65
CA TRP A 241 -12.22 -14.04 -3.97
C TRP A 241 -13.63 -13.45 -4.08
N ARG A 242 -14.45 -13.60 -3.03
CA ARG A 242 -15.87 -13.28 -3.02
C ARG A 242 -16.11 -11.79 -2.74
N LEU A 243 -17.25 -11.28 -3.23
CA LEU A 243 -17.69 -9.89 -3.04
C LEU A 243 -18.93 -9.80 -2.11
N ASP A 244 -18.91 -10.57 -1.03
CA ASP A 244 -19.99 -10.70 -0.04
C ASP A 244 -19.52 -10.22 1.33
N TRP A 245 -19.17 -8.94 1.37
CA TRP A 245 -18.68 -8.24 2.56
C TRP A 245 -19.45 -8.64 3.83
N MET A 246 -18.71 -8.87 4.91
CA MET A 246 -19.25 -9.29 6.22
C MET A 246 -19.74 -10.74 6.31
N GLU A 247 -19.62 -11.54 5.25
CA GLU A 247 -19.79 -12.98 5.35
C GLU A 247 -18.63 -13.62 6.13
N THR A 248 -18.96 -14.45 7.13
CA THR A 248 -18.00 -14.99 8.11
C THR A 248 -17.84 -16.49 8.03
N ARG A 249 -18.79 -17.22 7.42
CA ARG A 249 -18.83 -18.68 7.41
C ARG A 249 -17.60 -19.32 6.77
N ASP A 250 -17.08 -18.73 5.69
CA ASP A 250 -15.84 -19.24 5.07
C ASP A 250 -14.61 -18.99 5.94
N MET A 251 -14.58 -17.86 6.66
CA MET A 251 -13.52 -17.59 7.63
C MET A 251 -13.61 -18.54 8.84
N GLU A 252 -14.82 -18.82 9.35
CA GLU A 252 -15.03 -19.83 10.41
C GLU A 252 -14.56 -21.22 9.97
N ASN A 253 -14.93 -21.62 8.75
CA ASN A 253 -14.48 -22.88 8.16
C ASN A 253 -12.96 -22.91 8.02
N ALA A 254 -12.35 -21.85 7.47
CA ALA A 254 -10.90 -21.73 7.35
C ALA A 254 -10.20 -21.87 8.71
N MET A 255 -10.71 -21.19 9.74
CA MET A 255 -10.15 -21.26 11.09
C MET A 255 -10.30 -22.63 11.73
N LYS A 256 -11.44 -23.31 11.50
CA LYS A 256 -11.62 -24.70 11.90
C LYS A 256 -10.57 -25.61 11.25
N ARG A 257 -10.35 -25.48 9.94
CA ARG A 257 -9.32 -26.27 9.22
C ARG A 257 -7.91 -26.00 9.72
N ILE A 258 -7.56 -24.74 9.96
CA ILE A 258 -6.25 -24.37 10.49
C ILE A 258 -6.05 -24.98 11.89
N ARG A 259 -7.07 -24.91 12.76
CA ARG A 259 -7.00 -25.44 14.13
C ARG A 259 -6.97 -26.97 14.17
N GLU A 260 -7.73 -27.65 13.31
CA GLU A 260 -7.68 -29.11 13.13
C GLU A 260 -6.26 -29.56 12.73
N LYS A 261 -5.63 -28.80 11.82
CA LYS A 261 -4.29 -29.12 11.31
C LYS A 261 -3.16 -28.77 12.28
N TYR A 262 -3.33 -27.69 13.06
CA TYR A 262 -2.32 -27.18 14.00
C TYR A 262 -2.97 -26.85 15.35
N PRO A 263 -3.34 -27.87 16.15
CA PRO A 263 -4.09 -27.67 17.39
C PRO A 263 -3.31 -26.82 18.40
N GLU A 264 -2.00 -27.04 18.51
CA GLU A 264 -1.12 -26.37 19.49
C GLU A 264 -0.58 -25.00 19.03
N ALA A 265 -0.76 -24.62 17.77
CA ALA A 265 -0.14 -23.42 17.24
C ALA A 265 -0.87 -22.15 17.72
N PRO A 266 -0.16 -21.14 18.27
CA PRO A 266 -0.72 -19.82 18.47
C PRO A 266 -1.08 -19.18 17.13
N LEU A 267 -2.30 -18.63 17.01
CA LEU A 267 -2.79 -18.01 15.78
C LEU A 267 -2.80 -16.49 15.91
N SER A 268 -2.17 -15.80 14.97
CA SER A 268 -2.30 -14.35 14.80
C SER A 268 -2.84 -14.02 13.42
N CYS A 269 -3.52 -12.89 13.28
CA CYS A 269 -4.06 -12.43 12.01
C CYS A 269 -3.60 -11.00 11.68
N VAL A 270 -3.27 -10.75 10.42
CA VAL A 270 -3.08 -9.39 9.88
C VAL A 270 -4.02 -9.21 8.70
N ALA A 271 -4.90 -8.22 8.80
CA ALA A 271 -5.81 -7.81 7.74
C ALA A 271 -5.41 -6.45 7.19
N CYS A 272 -5.26 -6.34 5.87
CA CYS A 272 -4.94 -5.08 5.21
C CYS A 272 -6.17 -4.53 4.47
N SER A 273 -6.45 -3.24 4.64
CA SER A 273 -7.51 -2.54 3.91
C SER A 273 -8.86 -3.27 3.97
N ALA A 274 -9.41 -3.71 2.83
CA ALA A 274 -10.68 -4.42 2.76
C ALA A 274 -10.67 -5.80 3.44
N GLY A 275 -9.50 -6.38 3.74
CA GLY A 275 -9.41 -7.59 4.56
C GLY A 275 -10.01 -7.41 5.96
N ALA A 276 -10.14 -6.16 6.44
CA ALA A 276 -10.84 -5.85 7.68
C ALA A 276 -12.33 -6.23 7.64
N HIS A 277 -12.98 -6.21 6.46
CA HIS A 277 -14.38 -6.65 6.31
C HIS A 277 -14.57 -8.16 6.47
N VAL A 278 -13.49 -8.93 6.44
CA VAL A 278 -13.52 -10.36 6.79
C VAL A 278 -13.18 -10.52 8.27
N LEU A 279 -12.11 -9.87 8.74
CA LEU A 279 -11.61 -10.04 10.11
C LEU A 279 -12.56 -9.49 11.17
N ILE A 280 -13.04 -8.25 11.01
CA ILE A 280 -13.80 -7.56 12.06
C ILE A 280 -15.16 -8.23 12.31
N PRO A 281 -15.96 -8.58 11.28
CA PRO A 281 -17.20 -9.32 11.50
C PRO A 281 -16.95 -10.70 12.11
N TYR A 282 -15.90 -11.40 11.69
CA TYR A 282 -15.52 -12.68 12.28
C TYR A 282 -15.21 -12.53 13.78
N LEU A 283 -14.39 -11.55 14.17
CA LEU A 283 -14.07 -11.30 15.57
C LEU A 283 -15.31 -10.88 16.38
N SER A 284 -16.20 -10.07 15.79
CA SER A 284 -17.45 -9.67 16.42
C SER A 284 -18.37 -10.86 16.69
N LYS A 285 -18.43 -11.83 15.76
CA LYS A 285 -19.24 -13.04 15.90
C LYS A 285 -18.64 -14.03 16.90
N MET A 286 -17.32 -14.24 16.85
CA MET A 286 -16.65 -15.23 17.67
C MET A 286 -16.40 -14.77 19.10
N GLY A 287 -16.20 -13.46 19.33
CA GLY A 287 -15.90 -12.91 20.64
C GLY A 287 -14.70 -13.60 21.30
N SER A 288 -14.89 -14.03 22.56
CA SER A 288 -13.88 -14.76 23.35
C SER A 288 -13.59 -16.18 22.84
N SER A 289 -14.46 -16.74 22.00
CA SER A 289 -14.25 -18.05 21.37
C SER A 289 -13.32 -17.99 20.15
N SER A 290 -12.88 -16.79 19.76
CA SER A 290 -11.90 -16.63 18.68
C SER A 290 -10.58 -17.31 19.06
N PRO A 291 -10.02 -18.17 18.18
CA PRO A 291 -8.77 -18.87 18.47
C PRO A 291 -7.52 -18.00 18.26
N PHE A 292 -7.69 -16.71 17.91
CA PHE A 292 -6.60 -15.77 17.71
C PHE A 292 -6.10 -15.20 19.03
N ILE A 293 -4.77 -15.18 19.20
CA ILE A 293 -4.10 -14.51 20.32
C ILE A 293 -3.83 -13.02 20.02
N CYS A 294 -3.78 -12.64 18.75
CA CYS A 294 -3.52 -11.28 18.31
C CYS A 294 -4.06 -11.06 16.90
N CYS A 295 -4.71 -9.92 16.68
CA CYS A 295 -5.22 -9.50 15.39
C CYS A 295 -4.78 -8.05 15.12
N VAL A 296 -4.34 -7.77 13.89
CA VAL A 296 -3.92 -6.44 13.46
C VAL A 296 -4.70 -6.07 12.20
N SER A 297 -5.30 -4.88 12.20
CA SER A 297 -5.91 -4.28 11.02
C SER A 297 -5.07 -3.10 10.55
N ILE A 298 -4.53 -3.17 9.33
CA ILE A 298 -3.69 -2.14 8.73
C ILE A 298 -4.54 -1.35 7.73
N SER A 299 -4.77 -0.06 8.03
CA SER A 299 -5.59 0.82 7.19
C SER A 299 -6.96 0.20 6.87
N GLY A 300 -7.55 -0.47 7.87
CA GLY A 300 -8.77 -1.25 7.69
C GLY A 300 -9.94 -0.42 7.19
N CYS A 301 -10.60 -0.91 6.15
CA CYS A 301 -11.88 -0.38 5.71
C CYS A 301 -12.95 -0.89 6.68
N LEU A 302 -13.44 -0.03 7.57
CA LEU A 302 -14.47 -0.41 8.57
C LEU A 302 -15.88 -0.21 8.01
N ASP A 303 -16.05 0.75 7.11
CA ASP A 303 -17.29 1.07 6.41
C ASP A 303 -16.98 1.21 4.91
N PHE A 304 -17.31 0.17 4.14
CA PHE A 304 -16.99 0.10 2.72
C PHE A 304 -17.77 1.14 1.92
N GLU A 305 -19.06 1.28 2.22
CA GLU A 305 -19.97 2.14 1.48
C GLU A 305 -19.58 3.61 1.65
N ARG A 306 -19.33 4.04 2.90
CA ARG A 306 -18.87 5.39 3.19
C ARG A 306 -17.50 5.67 2.58
N THR A 307 -16.60 4.70 2.61
CA THR A 307 -15.28 4.82 1.99
C THR A 307 -15.40 4.98 0.47
N TYR A 308 -16.22 4.16 -0.18
CA TYR A 308 -16.44 4.24 -1.63
C TYR A 308 -17.08 5.58 -2.04
N LYS A 309 -18.11 6.04 -1.32
CA LYS A 309 -18.74 7.36 -1.51
C LYS A 309 -17.73 8.49 -1.34
N PHE A 310 -16.89 8.44 -0.31
CA PHE A 310 -15.83 9.42 -0.12
C PHE A 310 -14.88 9.45 -1.31
N VAL A 311 -14.41 8.29 -1.76
CA VAL A 311 -13.45 8.17 -2.86
C VAL A 311 -14.03 8.62 -4.20
N SER A 312 -15.30 8.30 -4.48
CA SER A 312 -15.96 8.73 -5.71
C SER A 312 -16.11 10.26 -5.79
N MET A 313 -16.32 10.91 -4.64
CA MET A 313 -16.41 12.37 -4.51
C MET A 313 -15.05 13.08 -4.45
N THR A 314 -13.96 12.37 -4.12
CA THR A 314 -12.63 13.01 -4.05
C THR A 314 -12.11 13.47 -5.42
N GLN A 315 -11.42 14.62 -5.45
CA GLN A 315 -10.71 15.10 -6.64
C GLN A 315 -9.41 14.31 -6.95
N ASN A 316 -9.10 13.27 -6.16
CA ASN A 316 -7.89 12.46 -6.30
C ASN A 316 -8.05 11.39 -7.40
N GLY A 317 -7.93 11.81 -8.67
CA GLY A 317 -8.13 10.94 -9.83
C GLY A 317 -7.25 9.68 -9.84
N SER A 318 -6.02 9.75 -9.32
CA SER A 318 -5.09 8.60 -9.24
C SER A 318 -5.57 7.53 -8.27
N TYR A 319 -6.03 7.92 -7.09
CA TYR A 319 -6.56 6.99 -6.09
C TYR A 319 -7.87 6.37 -6.54
N ARG A 320 -8.76 7.17 -7.15
CA ARG A 320 -10.02 6.68 -7.73
C ARG A 320 -9.76 5.65 -8.83
N LEU A 321 -8.79 5.90 -9.71
CA LEU A 321 -8.40 4.93 -10.76
C LEU A 321 -7.87 3.62 -10.16
N MET A 322 -7.03 3.68 -9.14
CA MET A 322 -6.51 2.50 -8.45
C MET A 322 -7.65 1.69 -7.82
N LEU A 323 -8.54 2.34 -7.06
CA LEU A 323 -9.66 1.67 -6.40
C LEU A 323 -10.62 1.03 -7.42
N ASN A 324 -10.98 1.75 -8.48
CA ASN A 324 -11.86 1.23 -9.53
C ASN A 324 -11.28 -0.03 -10.20
N ARG A 325 -9.96 -0.08 -10.42
CA ARG A 325 -9.29 -1.28 -10.95
C ARG A 325 -9.34 -2.45 -9.96
N CYS A 326 -9.08 -2.19 -8.68
CA CYS A 326 -9.21 -3.22 -7.64
C CYS A 326 -10.65 -3.76 -7.53
N MET A 327 -11.64 -2.86 -7.61
CA MET A 327 -13.07 -3.22 -7.66
C MET A 327 -13.37 -4.12 -8.85
N ARG A 328 -13.00 -3.70 -10.07
CA ARG A 328 -13.21 -4.49 -11.29
C ARG A 328 -12.60 -5.88 -11.19
N ARG A 329 -11.36 -5.98 -10.70
CA ARG A 329 -10.70 -7.29 -10.47
C ARG A 329 -11.43 -8.12 -9.42
N CYS A 330 -11.97 -7.49 -8.38
CA CYS A 330 -12.75 -8.21 -7.37
C CYS A 330 -14.04 -8.76 -7.98
N VAL A 331 -14.76 -7.94 -8.74
CA VAL A 331 -16.02 -8.32 -9.40
C VAL A 331 -15.80 -9.40 -10.46
N SER A 332 -14.80 -9.26 -11.34
CA SER A 332 -14.52 -10.30 -12.35
C SER A 332 -14.15 -11.63 -11.70
N ARG A 333 -13.27 -11.62 -10.68
CA ARG A 333 -12.93 -12.86 -9.93
C ARG A 333 -14.11 -13.47 -9.20
N HIS A 334 -15.00 -12.64 -8.65
CA HIS A 334 -16.22 -13.12 -8.00
C HIS A 334 -17.11 -13.85 -9.01
N HIS A 335 -17.36 -13.22 -10.15
CA HIS A 335 -18.18 -13.80 -11.20
C HIS A 335 -17.56 -15.06 -11.84
N GLU A 336 -16.24 -15.06 -12.09
CA GLU A 336 -15.53 -16.21 -12.68
C GLU A 336 -15.58 -17.47 -11.80
N ARG A 337 -15.63 -17.29 -10.49
CA ARG A 337 -15.50 -18.39 -9.52
C ARG A 337 -16.81 -18.78 -8.85
N ASP A 338 -17.80 -17.89 -8.86
CA ASP A 338 -19.11 -18.17 -8.28
C ASP A 338 -19.94 -19.05 -9.23
N VAL A 339 -20.12 -20.31 -8.83
CA VAL A 339 -20.94 -21.28 -9.56
C VAL A 339 -22.41 -20.88 -9.63
N ASN A 340 -22.86 -20.00 -8.74
CA ASN A 340 -24.23 -19.51 -8.68
C ASN A 340 -24.43 -18.21 -9.48
N SER A 341 -23.41 -17.72 -10.18
CA SER A 341 -23.49 -16.43 -10.84
C SER A 341 -24.40 -16.45 -12.07
N THR A 342 -25.39 -15.54 -12.10
CA THR A 342 -26.43 -15.47 -13.14
C THR A 342 -26.12 -14.50 -14.27
N LEU A 343 -24.99 -13.78 -14.25
CA LEU A 343 -24.68 -12.75 -15.25
C LEU A 343 -24.45 -13.33 -16.66
N THR A 344 -25.06 -12.67 -17.63
CA THR A 344 -24.95 -13.02 -19.06
C THR A 344 -23.53 -12.75 -19.59
N ARG A 345 -23.20 -13.33 -20.75
CA ARG A 345 -21.89 -13.12 -21.42
C ARG A 345 -21.66 -11.66 -21.84
N GLU A 346 -22.72 -10.90 -22.06
CA GLU A 346 -22.66 -9.49 -22.46
C GLU A 346 -22.41 -8.57 -21.26
N GLU A 347 -23.06 -8.84 -20.13
CA GLU A 347 -22.79 -8.18 -18.85
C GLU A 347 -21.35 -8.43 -18.36
N ARG A 348 -20.80 -9.63 -18.66
CA ARG A 348 -19.37 -9.94 -18.46
C ARG A 348 -18.43 -8.97 -19.18
N ILE A 349 -18.67 -8.72 -20.46
CA ILE A 349 -17.84 -7.82 -21.28
C ILE A 349 -18.01 -6.36 -20.82
N GLY A 350 -19.20 -6.00 -20.32
CA GLY A 350 -19.48 -4.67 -19.77
C GLY A 350 -18.71 -4.38 -18.47
N LEU A 351 -18.49 -5.38 -17.61
CA LEU A 351 -17.76 -5.23 -16.34
C LEU A 351 -16.23 -5.12 -16.51
N GLU A 352 -15.71 -5.65 -17.62
CA GLU A 352 -14.29 -5.55 -17.98
C GLU A 352 -13.90 -4.16 -18.55
N ARG A 353 -14.85 -3.47 -19.20
CA ARG A 353 -14.68 -2.11 -19.77
C ARG A 353 -14.79 -1.03 -18.70
#